data_AF-B0P997-F1
#
_entry.id   AF-B0P997-F1
#
_cell.length_a   1.000
_cell.length_b   1.000
_cell.length_c   1.000
_cell.angle_alpha   90.00
_cell.angle_beta   90.00
_cell.angle_gamma   90.00
#
_symmetry.space_group_name_H-M   'P 1'
#
loop_
_entity.id
_entity.type
_entity.pdbx_description
1 polymer ?
#
loop_
_entity_poly.entity_id
_entity_poly.type
_entity_poly.pdbx_seq_one_letter_code
_entity_poly.pdbx_strand_id
1 'polypeptide(L)'
;MAILTEEMRAHIEKLDEECYLYQIVEYLYAGVRERRYTQRALENDLEAVLWIAYVYINLDTYEGYRRAEQILRNVEKQGANSGVWCYRYSVALTYLGRYEQALQYARQGTRSDPEYPWGWLQLSRISYHCKQREEAMAAARRGLELVPGDYEFTTQIREIEEDVGLSRMVSHYIDEEADRERTDIDSLTRIAAEREKRNNKGKTEKFEF
;
A
#
# COMPACT_ATOMS: atom_id res chain seq x y z
N MET A 1 17.43 -2.72 -16.91
CA MET A 1 18.10 -1.42 -17.07
C MET A 1 17.20 -0.41 -16.41
N ALA A 2 17.70 0.31 -15.41
CA ALA A 2 16.91 1.31 -14.69
C ALA A 2 16.48 2.40 -15.67
N ILE A 3 15.19 2.73 -15.71
CA ILE A 3 14.67 3.74 -16.65
C ILE A 3 14.60 5.15 -16.04
N LEU A 4 14.65 5.26 -14.71
CA LEU A 4 14.63 6.56 -14.03
C LEU A 4 16.03 7.13 -13.95
N THR A 5 16.21 8.31 -14.52
CA THR A 5 17.43 9.12 -14.35
C THR A 5 17.37 9.87 -13.01
N GLU A 6 18.50 10.41 -12.56
CA GLU A 6 18.55 11.26 -11.36
C GLU A 6 17.63 12.48 -11.46
N GLU A 7 17.56 13.11 -12.64
CA GLU A 7 16.65 14.22 -12.92
C GLU A 7 15.17 13.79 -12.79
N MET A 8 14.82 12.60 -13.30
CA MET A 8 13.48 12.05 -13.15
C MET A 8 13.14 11.80 -11.69
N ARG A 9 14.07 11.24 -10.90
CA ARG A 9 13.88 11.00 -9.46
C ARG A 9 13.64 12.29 -8.70
N ALA A 10 14.51 13.29 -8.90
CA ALA A 10 14.37 14.59 -8.26
C ALA A 10 13.04 15.27 -8.60
N HIS A 11 12.57 15.12 -9.85
CA HIS A 11 11.25 15.64 -10.24
C HIS A 11 10.10 14.89 -9.55
N ILE A 12 10.17 13.57 -9.47
CA ILE A 12 9.16 12.74 -8.79
C ILE A 12 9.11 13.05 -7.29
N GLU A 13 10.27 13.18 -6.64
CA GLU A 13 10.39 13.55 -5.22
C GLU A 13 9.77 14.92 -4.96
N LYS A 14 10.04 15.90 -5.82
CA LYS A 14 9.42 17.22 -5.71
C LYS A 14 7.88 17.15 -5.82
N LEU A 15 7.35 16.33 -6.75
CA LEU A 15 5.90 16.16 -6.88
C LEU A 15 5.30 15.50 -5.63
N ASP A 16 6.01 14.58 -4.99
CA ASP A 16 5.60 13.95 -3.74
C ASP A 16 5.56 14.95 -2.59
N GLU A 17 6.63 15.75 -2.43
CA GLU A 17 6.72 16.83 -1.43
C GLU A 17 5.62 17.88 -1.57
N GLU A 18 5.20 18.18 -2.80
CA GLU A 18 4.11 19.12 -3.10
C GLU A 18 2.72 18.45 -3.08
N CYS A 19 2.63 17.18 -2.66
CA CYS A 19 1.40 16.38 -2.61
C CYS A 19 0.69 16.21 -3.97
N TYR A 20 1.43 16.31 -5.09
CA TYR A 20 0.93 16.11 -6.45
C TYR A 20 1.02 14.66 -6.91
N LEU A 21 0.50 13.73 -6.11
CA LEU A 21 0.60 12.28 -6.31
C LEU A 21 0.17 11.83 -7.72
N TYR A 22 -0.95 12.33 -8.24
CA TYR A 22 -1.42 11.94 -9.58
C TYR A 22 -0.44 12.37 -10.69
N GLN A 23 0.28 13.49 -10.50
CA GLN A 23 1.24 13.99 -11.49
C GLN A 23 2.46 13.09 -11.61
N ILE A 24 2.82 12.33 -10.56
CA ILE A 24 3.91 11.34 -10.62
C ILE A 24 3.59 10.27 -11.67
N VAL A 25 2.38 9.70 -11.63
CA VAL A 25 1.94 8.68 -12.60
C VAL A 25 1.83 9.29 -14.00
N GLU A 26 1.26 10.49 -14.13
CA GLU A 26 1.19 11.18 -15.43
C GLU A 26 2.56 11.47 -16.02
N TYR A 27 3.51 11.92 -15.22
CA TYR A 27 4.89 12.17 -15.65
C TYR A 27 5.57 10.90 -16.15
N LEU A 28 5.42 9.79 -15.41
CA LEU A 28 6.00 8.50 -15.78
C LEU A 28 5.39 7.96 -17.07
N TYR A 29 4.07 8.03 -17.26
CA TYR A 29 3.42 7.61 -18.50
C TYR A 29 3.59 8.61 -19.65
N ALA A 30 3.84 9.90 -19.37
CA ALA A 30 4.24 10.87 -20.39
C ALA A 30 5.55 10.46 -21.06
N GLY A 31 6.52 9.92 -20.30
CA GLY A 31 7.76 9.39 -20.87
C GLY A 31 7.55 8.25 -21.87
N VAL A 32 6.47 7.46 -21.71
CA VAL A 32 6.07 6.47 -22.71
C VAL A 32 5.52 7.16 -23.97
N ARG A 33 4.64 8.16 -23.81
CA ARG A 33 4.07 8.95 -24.92
C ARG A 33 5.15 9.68 -25.72
N GLU A 34 6.14 10.21 -25.02
CA GLU A 34 7.32 10.92 -25.54
C GLU A 34 8.41 9.98 -26.07
N ARG A 35 8.22 8.65 -25.96
CA ARG A 35 9.16 7.62 -26.41
C ARG A 35 10.53 7.65 -25.71
N ARG A 36 10.61 8.17 -24.47
CA ARG A 36 11.81 8.06 -23.60
C ARG A 36 12.10 6.61 -23.22
N TYR A 37 11.04 5.82 -23.04
CA TYR A 37 11.09 4.38 -22.80
C TYR A 37 9.78 3.71 -23.25
N THR A 38 9.76 2.38 -23.34
CA THR A 38 8.54 1.64 -23.66
C THR A 38 7.67 1.45 -22.41
N GLN A 39 6.36 1.27 -22.60
CA GLN A 39 5.47 0.88 -21.50
C GLN A 39 5.95 -0.40 -20.81
N ARG A 40 6.38 -1.40 -21.59
CA ARG A 40 6.94 -2.64 -21.04
C ARG A 40 8.16 -2.37 -20.15
N ALA A 41 9.05 -1.45 -20.54
CA ALA A 41 10.20 -1.09 -19.72
C ALA A 41 9.78 -0.41 -18.41
N LEU A 42 8.86 0.55 -18.48
CA LEU A 42 8.28 1.22 -17.29
C LEU A 42 7.65 0.22 -16.32
N GLU A 43 6.80 -0.66 -16.83
CA GLU A 43 6.02 -1.58 -16.01
C GLU A 43 6.81 -2.81 -15.53
N ASN A 44 8.09 -2.94 -15.89
CA ASN A 44 9.00 -3.98 -15.40
C ASN A 44 10.24 -3.39 -14.68
N ASP A 45 10.28 -2.08 -14.48
CA ASP A 45 11.30 -1.38 -13.70
C ASP A 45 10.84 -1.30 -12.25
N LEU A 46 11.58 -1.91 -11.32
CA LEU A 46 11.18 -1.99 -9.92
C LEU A 46 10.95 -0.60 -9.31
N GLU A 47 11.84 0.35 -9.56
CA GLU A 47 11.79 1.66 -8.95
C GLU A 47 10.58 2.47 -9.46
N ALA A 48 10.37 2.50 -10.77
CA ALA A 48 9.22 3.18 -11.35
C ALA A 48 7.89 2.55 -10.93
N VAL A 49 7.82 1.22 -10.89
CA VAL A 49 6.64 0.49 -10.43
C VAL A 49 6.36 0.78 -8.96
N LEU A 50 7.39 0.92 -8.12
CA LEU A 50 7.20 1.32 -6.73
C LEU A 50 6.53 2.69 -6.64
N TRP A 51 6.99 3.70 -7.37
CA TRP A 51 6.33 5.02 -7.41
C TRP A 51 4.89 4.97 -7.91
N ILE A 52 4.61 4.23 -8.98
CA ILE A 52 3.24 4.06 -9.50
C ILE A 52 2.34 3.40 -8.44
N ALA A 53 2.82 2.35 -7.78
CA ALA A 53 2.07 1.65 -6.75
C ALA A 53 1.82 2.52 -5.51
N TYR A 54 2.80 3.34 -5.12
CA TYR A 54 2.65 4.33 -4.05
C TYR A 54 1.47 5.26 -4.32
N VAL A 55 1.41 5.86 -5.51
CA VAL A 55 0.31 6.75 -5.89
C VAL A 55 -1.02 6.00 -5.83
N TYR A 56 -1.11 4.81 -6.45
CA TYR A 56 -2.36 4.06 -6.49
C TYR A 56 -2.87 3.61 -5.11
N ILE A 57 -1.97 3.30 -4.18
CA ILE A 57 -2.33 3.00 -2.79
C ILE A 57 -2.88 4.25 -2.09
N ASN A 58 -2.23 5.40 -2.26
CA ASN A 58 -2.65 6.66 -1.63
C ASN A 58 -3.90 7.29 -2.25
N LEU A 59 -4.37 6.81 -3.41
CA LEU A 59 -5.71 7.15 -3.89
C LEU A 59 -6.81 6.57 -2.98
N ASP A 60 -6.50 5.57 -2.17
CA ASP A 60 -7.42 4.87 -1.27
C ASP A 60 -8.75 4.51 -1.95
N THR A 61 -8.68 3.92 -3.15
CA THR A 61 -9.85 3.42 -3.90
C THR A 61 -9.66 1.97 -4.28
N TYR A 62 -10.76 1.23 -4.45
CA TYR A 62 -10.71 -0.17 -4.85
C TYR A 62 -9.95 -0.35 -6.18
N GLU A 63 -10.16 0.56 -7.13
CA GLU A 63 -9.45 0.55 -8.40
C GLU A 63 -7.95 0.89 -8.22
N GLY A 64 -7.61 1.81 -7.33
CA GLY A 64 -6.23 2.09 -6.93
C GLY A 64 -5.52 0.84 -6.43
N TYR A 65 -6.06 0.18 -5.41
CA TYR A 65 -5.47 -1.07 -4.89
C TYR A 65 -5.38 -2.17 -5.96
N ARG A 66 -6.37 -2.30 -6.83
CA ARG A 66 -6.33 -3.25 -7.96
C ARG A 66 -5.18 -2.95 -8.92
N ARG A 67 -4.96 -1.67 -9.26
CA ARG A 67 -3.87 -1.27 -10.15
C ARG A 67 -2.51 -1.40 -9.48
N ALA A 68 -2.39 -1.02 -8.21
CA ALA A 68 -1.18 -1.21 -7.42
C ALA A 68 -0.77 -2.69 -7.41
N GLU A 69 -1.72 -3.59 -7.14
CA GLU A 69 -1.44 -5.03 -7.14
C GLU A 69 -1.03 -5.53 -8.52
N GLN A 70 -1.75 -5.12 -9.58
CA GLN A 70 -1.44 -5.52 -10.95
C GLN A 70 -0.02 -5.09 -11.38
N ILE A 71 0.37 -3.84 -11.07
CA ILE A 71 1.68 -3.33 -11.47
C ILE A 71 2.82 -3.94 -10.65
N LEU A 72 2.64 -4.09 -9.34
CA LEU A 72 3.65 -4.67 -8.44
C LEU A 72 3.98 -6.12 -8.80
N ARG A 73 2.99 -6.88 -9.28
CA ARG A 73 3.17 -8.27 -9.71
C ARG A 73 4.17 -8.42 -10.86
N ASN A 74 4.29 -7.42 -11.74
CA ASN A 74 5.24 -7.47 -12.85
C ASN A 74 6.70 -7.52 -12.38
N VAL A 75 6.98 -6.95 -11.21
CA VAL A 75 8.33 -6.85 -10.64
C VAL A 75 8.53 -7.75 -9.43
N GLU A 76 7.61 -8.69 -9.15
CA GLU A 76 7.66 -9.58 -7.98
C GLU A 76 9.01 -10.28 -7.82
N LYS A 77 9.57 -10.85 -8.91
CA LYS A 77 10.88 -11.53 -8.86
C LYS A 77 12.02 -10.61 -8.41
N GLN A 78 11.91 -9.32 -8.69
CA GLN A 78 12.90 -8.30 -8.33
C GLN A 78 12.62 -7.74 -6.93
N GLY A 79 11.34 -7.51 -6.63
CA GLY A 79 10.86 -6.79 -5.45
C GLY A 79 10.60 -7.67 -4.22
N ALA A 80 10.46 -8.99 -4.35
CA ALA A 80 10.12 -9.86 -3.23
C ALA A 80 11.14 -9.85 -2.06
N ASN A 81 12.36 -9.33 -2.29
CA ASN A 81 13.36 -9.14 -1.24
C ASN A 81 13.50 -7.67 -0.79
N SER A 82 12.59 -6.77 -1.22
CA SER A 82 12.54 -5.36 -0.81
C SER A 82 11.43 -5.14 0.21
N GLY A 83 11.76 -4.51 1.35
CA GLY A 83 10.77 -4.15 2.38
C GLY A 83 9.66 -3.27 1.82
N VAL A 84 10.02 -2.26 1.01
CA VAL A 84 9.08 -1.32 0.38
C VAL A 84 8.11 -2.05 -0.56
N TRP A 85 8.61 -2.95 -1.41
CA TRP A 85 7.76 -3.70 -2.33
C TRP A 85 6.82 -4.64 -1.58
N CYS A 86 7.35 -5.42 -0.63
CA CYS A 86 6.54 -6.34 0.18
C CYS A 86 5.45 -5.61 0.96
N TYR A 87 5.78 -4.47 1.55
CA TYR A 87 4.83 -3.59 2.23
C TYR A 87 3.72 -3.14 1.28
N ARG A 88 4.05 -2.52 0.14
CA ARG A 88 3.05 -2.01 -0.82
C ARG A 88 2.19 -3.12 -1.40
N TYR A 89 2.77 -4.28 -1.69
CA TYR A 89 2.03 -5.42 -2.21
C TYR A 89 1.09 -6.01 -1.13
N SER A 90 1.57 -6.16 0.11
CA SER A 90 0.75 -6.58 1.24
C SER A 90 -0.42 -5.62 1.47
N VAL A 91 -0.20 -4.30 1.43
CA VAL A 91 -1.26 -3.28 1.54
C VAL A 91 -2.33 -3.53 0.47
N ALA A 92 -1.92 -3.62 -0.80
CA ALA A 92 -2.85 -3.82 -1.90
C ALA A 92 -3.64 -5.14 -1.75
N LEU A 93 -2.99 -6.21 -1.28
CA LEU A 93 -3.66 -7.48 -0.99
C LEU A 93 -4.68 -7.37 0.15
N THR A 94 -4.37 -6.64 1.22
CA THR A 94 -5.27 -6.38 2.36
C THR A 94 -6.56 -5.71 1.91
N TYR A 95 -6.48 -4.59 1.19
CA TYR A 95 -7.66 -3.85 0.72
C TYR A 95 -8.42 -4.59 -0.40
N LEU A 96 -7.80 -5.57 -1.04
CA LEU A 96 -8.47 -6.49 -1.98
C LEU A 96 -9.06 -7.73 -1.29
N GLY A 97 -8.94 -7.84 0.04
CA GLY A 97 -9.49 -8.92 0.86
C GLY A 97 -8.74 -10.25 0.74
N ARG A 98 -7.45 -10.22 0.38
CA ARG A 98 -6.58 -11.41 0.23
C ARG A 98 -5.60 -11.51 1.39
N TYR A 99 -6.14 -11.71 2.60
CA TYR A 99 -5.42 -11.51 3.85
C TYR A 99 -4.29 -12.52 4.09
N GLU A 100 -4.47 -13.79 3.73
CA GLU A 100 -3.44 -14.82 3.91
C GLU A 100 -2.21 -14.53 3.05
N GLN A 101 -2.42 -14.05 1.82
CA GLN A 101 -1.33 -13.64 0.93
C GLN A 101 -0.66 -12.37 1.45
N ALA A 102 -1.44 -11.39 1.93
CA ALA A 102 -0.91 -10.18 2.54
C ALA A 102 0.03 -10.54 3.71
N LEU A 103 -0.40 -11.44 4.61
CA LEU A 103 0.42 -11.90 5.73
C LEU A 103 1.73 -12.56 5.29
N GLN A 104 1.70 -13.39 4.24
CA GLN A 104 2.91 -14.01 3.69
C GLN A 104 3.93 -12.95 3.25
N TYR A 105 3.48 -11.94 2.51
CA TYR A 105 4.35 -10.87 2.02
C TYR A 105 4.78 -9.89 3.12
N ALA A 106 3.94 -9.59 4.10
CA ALA A 106 4.34 -8.77 5.25
C ALA A 106 5.47 -9.43 6.06
N ARG A 107 5.35 -10.74 6.31
CA ARG A 107 6.42 -11.55 6.94
C ARG A 107 7.68 -11.62 6.10
N GLN A 108 7.54 -11.67 4.78
CA GLN A 108 8.69 -11.68 3.89
C GLN A 108 9.41 -10.32 3.92
N GLY A 109 8.67 -9.22 3.85
CA GLY A 109 9.23 -7.86 3.92
C GLY A 109 10.04 -7.62 5.18
N THR A 110 9.49 -7.98 6.34
CA THR A 110 10.17 -7.82 7.64
C THR A 110 11.39 -8.73 7.83
N ARG A 111 11.44 -9.89 7.16
CA ARG A 111 12.64 -10.74 7.14
C ARG A 111 13.72 -10.22 6.19
N SER A 112 13.31 -9.77 5.01
CA SER A 112 14.24 -9.34 3.96
C SER A 112 14.81 -7.95 4.22
N ASP A 113 14.05 -7.09 4.88
CA ASP A 113 14.41 -5.71 5.20
C ASP A 113 13.89 -5.34 6.60
N PRO A 114 14.59 -5.80 7.66
CA PRO A 114 14.15 -5.62 9.04
C PRO A 114 14.23 -4.17 9.53
N GLU A 115 14.89 -3.29 8.78
CA GLU A 115 15.06 -1.87 9.12
C GLU A 115 14.03 -0.97 8.46
N TYR A 116 13.18 -1.51 7.58
CA TYR A 116 12.07 -0.77 6.98
C TYR A 116 10.83 -0.78 7.90
N PRO A 117 10.51 0.33 8.59
CA PRO A 117 9.53 0.32 9.69
C PRO A 117 8.12 -0.03 9.19
N TRP A 118 7.73 0.47 8.03
CA TRP A 118 6.39 0.28 7.50
C TRP A 118 6.07 -1.19 7.18
N GLY A 119 7.08 -2.03 6.93
CA GLY A 119 6.90 -3.48 6.83
C GLY A 119 6.38 -4.09 8.13
N TRP A 120 6.90 -3.65 9.28
CA TRP A 120 6.43 -4.05 10.60
C TRP A 120 5.02 -3.52 10.90
N LEU A 121 4.70 -2.31 10.46
CA LEU A 121 3.36 -1.73 10.58
C LEU A 121 2.31 -2.61 9.87
N GLN A 122 2.61 -3.09 8.66
CA GLN A 122 1.69 -3.98 7.96
C GLN A 122 1.65 -5.39 8.53
N LEU A 123 2.78 -5.92 8.98
CA LEU A 123 2.79 -7.21 9.67
C LEU A 123 1.91 -7.17 10.92
N SER A 124 2.02 -6.10 11.71
CA SER A 124 1.16 -5.86 12.87
C SER A 124 -0.32 -5.92 12.51
N ARG A 125 -0.75 -5.09 11.55
CA ARG A 125 -2.14 -5.01 11.07
C ARG A 125 -2.68 -6.36 10.61
N ILE A 126 -1.94 -7.03 9.74
CA ILE A 126 -2.44 -8.25 9.10
C ILE A 126 -2.37 -9.47 10.02
N SER A 127 -1.35 -9.57 10.88
CA SER A 127 -1.28 -10.61 11.91
C SER A 127 -2.42 -10.48 12.91
N TYR A 128 -2.77 -9.25 13.32
CA TYR A 128 -3.91 -9.00 14.18
C TYR A 128 -5.22 -9.50 13.55
N HIS A 129 -5.47 -9.16 12.29
CA HIS A 129 -6.63 -9.66 11.55
C HIS A 129 -6.67 -11.19 11.47
N CYS A 130 -5.53 -11.82 11.19
CA CYS A 130 -5.37 -13.27 11.14
C CYS A 130 -5.32 -13.94 12.52
N LYS A 131 -5.70 -13.24 13.60
CA LYS A 131 -5.78 -13.74 14.98
C LYS A 131 -4.43 -14.22 15.55
N GLN A 132 -3.33 -13.63 15.10
CA GLN A 132 -1.98 -13.87 15.57
C GLN A 132 -1.51 -12.69 16.41
N ARG A 133 -2.13 -12.54 17.58
CA ARG A 133 -2.05 -11.34 18.42
C ARG A 133 -0.63 -11.10 18.96
N GLU A 134 0.09 -12.16 19.31
CA GLU A 134 1.46 -12.07 19.80
C GLU A 134 2.41 -11.56 18.71
N GLU A 135 2.27 -12.06 17.48
CA GLU A 135 3.05 -11.58 16.33
C GLU A 135 2.70 -10.12 16.00
N ALA A 136 1.41 -9.76 16.08
CA ALA A 136 0.97 -8.39 15.85
C ALA A 136 1.62 -7.42 16.84
N MET A 137 1.57 -7.73 18.13
CA MET A 137 2.20 -6.92 19.18
C MET A 137 3.73 -6.86 19.04
N ALA A 138 4.37 -7.97 18.69
CA ALA A 138 5.81 -8.00 18.47
C ALA A 138 6.22 -7.12 17.28
N ALA A 139 5.45 -7.16 16.19
CA ALA A 139 5.68 -6.33 15.02
C ALA A 139 5.47 -4.84 15.32
N ALA A 140 4.39 -4.47 16.02
CA ALA A 140 4.13 -3.09 16.41
C ALA A 140 5.25 -2.53 17.30
N ARG A 141 5.72 -3.32 18.29
CA ARG A 141 6.85 -2.96 19.15
C ARG A 141 8.15 -2.79 18.37
N ARG A 142 8.44 -3.70 17.42
CA ARG A 142 9.64 -3.60 16.59
C ARG A 142 9.62 -2.34 15.72
N GLY A 143 8.47 -1.98 15.17
CA GLY A 143 8.31 -0.73 14.43
C GLY A 143 8.53 0.51 15.31
N LEU A 144 8.01 0.51 16.53
CA LEU A 144 8.22 1.59 17.51
C LEU A 144 9.69 1.70 17.97
N GLU A 145 10.43 0.59 18.02
CA GLU A 145 11.89 0.63 18.27
C GLU A 145 12.64 1.34 17.14
N LEU A 146 12.22 1.15 15.88
CA LEU A 146 12.83 1.80 14.71
C LEU A 146 12.43 3.27 14.60
N VAL A 147 11.18 3.61 14.97
CA VAL A 147 10.66 4.98 14.96
C VAL A 147 10.05 5.32 16.32
N PRO A 148 10.89 5.70 17.30
CA PRO A 148 10.41 5.99 18.65
C PRO A 148 9.41 7.14 18.68
N GLY A 149 8.24 6.90 19.29
CA GLY A 149 7.18 7.90 19.46
C GLY A 149 6.25 8.08 18.26
N ASP A 150 6.37 7.24 17.23
CA ASP A 150 5.48 7.27 16.08
C ASP A 150 4.02 6.93 16.46
N TYR A 151 3.10 7.81 16.04
CA TYR A 151 1.69 7.74 16.41
C TYR A 151 1.04 6.43 15.95
N GLU A 152 1.31 5.99 14.72
CA GLU A 152 0.71 4.78 14.14
C GLU A 152 1.08 3.53 14.94
N PHE A 153 2.34 3.39 15.34
CA PHE A 153 2.75 2.23 16.15
C PHE A 153 2.16 2.25 17.56
N THR A 154 2.10 3.42 18.22
CA THR A 154 1.51 3.52 19.56
C THR A 154 0.00 3.26 19.55
N THR A 155 -0.70 3.75 18.52
CA THR A 155 -2.13 3.52 18.31
C THR A 155 -2.39 2.05 18.01
N GLN A 156 -1.60 1.40 17.15
CA GLN A 156 -1.76 -0.03 16.87
C GLN A 156 -1.61 -0.91 18.11
N ILE A 157 -0.64 -0.62 18.98
CA ILE A 157 -0.48 -1.36 20.23
C ILE A 157 -1.75 -1.28 21.07
N ARG A 158 -2.30 -0.07 21.25
CA ARG A 158 -3.55 0.15 21.99
C ARG A 158 -4.73 -0.56 21.34
N GLU A 159 -4.86 -0.47 20.02
CA GLU A 159 -5.96 -1.08 19.27
C GLU A 159 -5.93 -2.60 19.27
N ILE A 160 -4.73 -3.19 19.22
CA ILE A 160 -4.56 -4.62 19.43
C ILE A 160 -5.05 -4.95 20.83
N GLU A 161 -4.61 -4.22 21.87
CA GLU A 161 -5.06 -4.42 23.26
C GLU A 161 -6.58 -4.33 23.43
N GLU A 162 -7.21 -3.34 22.80
CA GLU A 162 -8.65 -3.07 22.85
C GLU A 162 -9.50 -4.00 21.94
N ASP A 163 -8.87 -4.79 21.07
CA ASP A 163 -9.51 -5.70 20.11
C ASP A 163 -10.53 -5.03 19.16
N VAL A 164 -10.15 -3.88 18.60
CA VAL A 164 -11.07 -3.02 17.83
C VAL A 164 -11.42 -3.49 16.41
N GLY A 165 -10.71 -4.49 15.88
CA GLY A 165 -10.88 -5.01 14.53
C GLY A 165 -10.04 -4.30 13.46
N LEU A 166 -9.71 -5.02 12.38
CA LEU A 166 -8.79 -4.54 11.31
C LEU A 166 -9.28 -3.26 10.64
N SER A 167 -10.60 -3.17 10.43
CA SER A 167 -11.32 -2.03 9.85
C SER A 167 -10.85 -0.71 10.49
N ARG A 168 -11.08 -0.53 11.79
CA ARG A 168 -10.64 0.66 12.51
C ARG A 168 -9.11 0.87 12.42
N MET A 169 -8.35 -0.21 12.58
CA MET A 169 -6.89 -0.19 12.64
C MET A 169 -6.18 0.28 11.37
N VAL A 170 -6.79 0.09 10.19
CA VAL A 170 -6.22 0.56 8.91
C VAL A 170 -6.78 1.89 8.44
N SER A 171 -7.66 2.49 9.25
CA SER A 171 -8.39 3.69 8.89
C SER A 171 -7.78 4.95 9.52
N HIS A 172 -6.65 4.85 10.22
CA HIS A 172 -6.02 5.99 10.88
C HIS A 172 -5.43 7.02 9.93
N TYR A 173 -5.55 8.28 10.32
CA TYR A 173 -4.73 9.33 9.74
C TYR A 173 -3.38 9.39 10.45
N ILE A 174 -2.34 9.69 9.69
CA ILE A 174 -0.97 9.83 10.20
C ILE A 174 -0.89 10.96 11.23
N ASP A 175 -1.66 12.04 11.03
CA ASP A 175 -1.78 13.14 11.97
C ASP A 175 -2.78 12.80 13.09
N GLU A 176 -2.30 12.82 14.34
CA GLU A 176 -3.07 12.44 15.52
C GLU A 176 -4.30 13.33 15.76
N GLU A 177 -4.18 14.63 15.54
CA GLU A 177 -5.28 15.57 15.77
C GLU A 177 -6.39 15.34 14.75
N ALA A 178 -6.02 15.23 13.46
CA ALA A 178 -6.95 14.90 12.39
C ALA A 178 -7.60 13.52 12.58
N ASP A 179 -6.85 12.52 13.06
CA ASP A 179 -7.38 11.17 13.32
C ASP A 179 -8.45 11.16 14.44
N ARG A 180 -8.23 11.94 15.50
CA ARG A 180 -9.18 12.06 16.64
C ARG A 180 -10.47 12.78 16.25
N GLU A 181 -10.42 13.72 15.33
CA GLU A 181 -11.58 14.52 14.89
C GLU A 181 -12.37 13.89 13.73
N ARG A 182 -11.90 12.73 13.24
CA ARG A 182 -12.44 12.09 12.05
C ARG A 182 -13.87 11.58 12.24
N THR A 183 -14.68 11.76 11.19
CA THR A 183 -16.09 11.34 11.15
C THR A 183 -16.43 10.50 9.91
N ASP A 184 -15.43 10.16 9.10
CA ASP A 184 -15.62 9.43 7.85
C ASP A 184 -15.87 7.93 8.04
N ILE A 185 -16.31 7.29 6.96
CA ILE A 185 -16.58 5.85 6.92
C ILE A 185 -15.25 5.11 6.80
N ASP A 186 -15.10 4.07 7.61
CA ASP A 186 -14.02 3.10 7.56
C ASP A 186 -13.58 2.72 6.13
N SER A 187 -12.27 2.79 5.86
CA SER A 187 -11.72 2.57 4.52
C SER A 187 -12.02 1.18 3.99
N LEU A 188 -11.89 0.11 4.79
CA LEU A 188 -12.22 -1.25 4.30
C LEU A 188 -13.70 -1.39 3.94
N THR A 189 -14.59 -0.80 4.73
CA THR A 189 -16.03 -0.80 4.47
C THR A 189 -16.36 -0.10 3.16
N ARG A 190 -15.78 1.09 2.93
CA ARG A 190 -15.97 1.85 1.69
C ARG A 190 -15.42 1.08 0.48
N ILE A 191 -14.23 0.52 0.59
CA ILE A 191 -13.56 -0.24 -0.48
C ILE A 191 -14.33 -1.53 -0.83
N ALA A 192 -14.90 -2.21 0.17
CA ALA A 192 -15.77 -3.37 -0.06
C ALA A 192 -17.03 -2.98 -0.85
N ALA A 193 -17.65 -1.85 -0.53
CA ALA A 193 -18.82 -1.35 -1.26
C ALA A 193 -18.47 -0.98 -2.73
N GLU A 194 -17.30 -0.38 -2.97
CA GLU A 194 -16.80 -0.08 -4.32
C GLU A 194 -16.61 -1.37 -5.15
N ARG A 195 -16.01 -2.40 -4.53
CA ARG A 195 -15.83 -3.73 -5.14
C ARG A 195 -17.15 -4.34 -5.56
N GLU A 196 -18.16 -4.33 -4.68
CA GLU A 196 -19.48 -4.89 -4.96
C GLU A 196 -20.19 -4.15 -6.09
N LYS A 197 -20.19 -2.81 -6.07
CA LYS A 197 -20.78 -1.99 -7.14
C LYS A 197 -20.16 -2.32 -8.50
N ARG A 198 -18.84 -2.45 -8.57
CA ARG A 198 -18.13 -2.83 -9.80
C ARG A 198 -18.50 -4.23 -10.27
N ASN A 199 -18.54 -5.20 -9.37
CA ASN A 199 -18.91 -6.59 -9.69
C ASN A 199 -20.35 -6.68 -10.22
N ASN A 200 -21.26 -5.87 -9.69
CA ASN A 200 -22.64 -5.82 -10.16
C ASN A 200 -22.73 -5.17 -11.55
N LYS A 201 -22.02 -4.06 -11.79
CA LYS A 201 -21.97 -3.43 -13.13
C LYS A 201 -21.49 -4.39 -14.22
N GLY A 202 -20.42 -5.15 -13.95
CA GLY A 202 -19.89 -6.14 -14.89
C GLY A 202 -20.78 -7.39 -15.09
N LYS A 203 -21.79 -7.61 -14.25
CA LYS A 203 -22.84 -8.60 -14.49
C LYS A 203 -23.93 -8.03 -15.38
N THR A 204 -24.39 -6.80 -15.13
CA THR A 204 -25.47 -6.16 -15.91
C THR A 204 -25.06 -5.97 -17.38
N GLU A 205 -23.82 -5.56 -17.64
CA GLU A 205 -23.27 -5.42 -19.00
C GLU A 205 -23.12 -6.75 -19.76
N LYS A 206 -23.17 -7.91 -19.08
CA LYS A 206 -23.14 -9.24 -19.73
C LYS A 206 -24.50 -9.75 -20.18
N PHE A 207 -25.60 -9.12 -19.76
CA PHE A 207 -26.97 -9.53 -20.08
C PHE A 207 -27.69 -8.56 -21.03
N GLU A 208 -27.02 -7.52 -21.51
CA GLU A 208 -27.50 -6.67 -22.60
C GLU A 208 -26.96 -7.22 -23.94
N PHE A 209 -27.69 -8.16 -24.53
CA PHE A 209 -27.58 -8.58 -25.94
C PHE A 209 -28.99 -8.71 -26.53
#